data_AF-A0A257PLH2-F1
#
_entry.id   AF-A0A257PLH2-F1
#
_cell.length_a   1.000
_cell.length_b   1.000
_cell.length_c   1.000
_cell.angle_alpha   90.00
_cell.angle_beta   90.00
_cell.angle_gamma   90.00
#
_symmetry.space_group_name_H-M   'P 1'
#
loop_
_entity.id
_entity.type
_entity.pdbx_description
1 polymer ?
#
loop_
_entity_poly.entity_id
_entity_poly.type
_entity_poly.pdbx_seq_one_letter_code
_entity_poly.pdbx_strand_id
1 'polypeptide(L)'
;MADIRFNLTSAADLDCMVAQPTINGGWMAGNLPPGMLGSGMYLIWNRLTNNRYAGVSGNLQNRFQKRYETITECGFPTNAMREIVVFWGGAQSRDTPAYNNQNPAWVQVQNHTNHVIDNISIDPERILIAFIMRHFTGGTVTNNVKVGLYGDPGLQNNIMVTLNWGASNTIQAGSHNATWAPGNNF
;
A
#
# COMPACT_ATOMS: atom_id res chain seq x y z
N MET A 1 20.08 11.78 6.58
CA MET A 1 18.82 11.11 6.95
C MET A 1 18.63 9.92 6.04
N ALA A 2 18.11 8.83 6.58
CA ALA A 2 17.65 7.72 5.77
C ALA A 2 16.31 8.09 5.10
N ASP A 3 15.90 7.32 4.11
CA ASP A 3 14.68 7.57 3.33
C ASP A 3 14.05 6.23 2.94
N ILE A 4 12.73 6.13 3.07
CA ILE A 4 11.92 5.02 2.56
C ILE A 4 10.77 5.58 1.73
N ARG A 5 10.62 5.07 0.51
CA ARG A 5 9.59 5.48 -0.45
C ARG A 5 8.71 4.30 -0.79
N PHE A 6 7.42 4.44 -0.48
CA PHE A 6 6.36 3.57 -0.96
C PHE A 6 5.86 4.11 -2.30
N ASN A 7 6.23 3.45 -3.39
CA ASN A 7 5.83 3.82 -4.74
C ASN A 7 4.64 2.95 -5.18
N LEU A 8 3.43 3.33 -4.76
CA LEU A 8 2.18 2.68 -5.15
C LEU A 8 1.60 3.35 -6.40
N THR A 9 2.42 3.47 -7.44
CA THR A 9 2.14 4.29 -8.64
C THR A 9 1.10 3.69 -9.59
N SER A 10 0.71 2.44 -9.38
CA SER A 10 -0.37 1.80 -10.12
C SER A 10 -1.64 1.84 -9.27
N ALA A 11 -2.77 2.17 -9.89
CA ALA A 11 -4.05 2.26 -9.20
C ALA A 11 -5.22 1.87 -10.09
N ALA A 12 -6.31 1.41 -9.48
CA ALA A 12 -7.56 1.09 -10.15
C ALA A 12 -8.72 1.17 -9.15
N ASP A 13 -9.88 1.59 -9.64
CA ASP A 13 -11.14 1.45 -8.92
C ASP A 13 -11.59 -0.02 -9.01
N LEU A 14 -12.21 -0.53 -7.94
CA LEU A 14 -12.60 -1.92 -7.84
C LEU A 14 -13.67 -2.29 -8.89
N ASP A 15 -14.48 -1.34 -9.35
CA ASP A 15 -15.46 -1.56 -10.42
C ASP A 15 -14.80 -1.98 -11.75
N CYS A 16 -13.58 -1.53 -12.01
CA CYS A 16 -12.81 -1.92 -13.19
C CYS A 16 -12.13 -3.30 -13.03
N MET A 17 -12.08 -3.82 -11.81
CA MET A 17 -11.46 -5.10 -11.48
C MET A 17 -12.47 -6.25 -11.39
N VAL A 18 -13.77 -5.92 -11.39
CA VAL A 18 -14.86 -6.89 -11.28
C VAL A 18 -15.57 -7.14 -12.59
N ALA A 19 -16.17 -8.31 -12.70
CA ALA A 19 -17.05 -8.68 -13.78
C ALA A 19 -18.24 -7.75 -13.75
N GLN A 20 -18.57 -7.15 -14.88
CA GLN A 20 -19.78 -6.35 -15.01
C GLN A 20 -20.95 -7.23 -15.43
N PRO A 21 -22.17 -6.97 -14.95
CA PRO A 21 -23.34 -7.71 -15.39
C PRO A 21 -23.60 -7.47 -16.88
N THR A 22 -24.05 -8.49 -17.59
CA THR A 22 -24.46 -8.37 -19.00
C THR A 22 -25.95 -7.99 -19.09
N ILE A 23 -26.33 -7.33 -20.20
CA ILE A 23 -27.72 -6.88 -20.46
C ILE A 23 -28.72 -8.06 -20.47
N ASN A 24 -28.28 -9.27 -20.79
CA ASN A 24 -29.13 -10.46 -20.92
C ASN A 24 -29.05 -11.42 -19.71
N GLY A 25 -28.49 -10.96 -18.59
CA GLY A 25 -28.21 -11.81 -17.44
C GLY A 25 -26.90 -12.60 -17.60
N GLY A 26 -26.16 -12.69 -16.49
CA GLY A 26 -24.79 -13.22 -16.46
C GLY A 26 -23.76 -12.13 -16.20
N TRP A 27 -22.50 -12.53 -16.12
CA TRP A 27 -21.37 -11.68 -15.75
C TRP A 27 -20.31 -11.76 -16.85
N MET A 28 -19.76 -10.61 -17.27
CA MET A 28 -18.57 -10.59 -18.13
C MET A 28 -17.36 -11.18 -17.40
N ALA A 29 -16.29 -11.51 -18.13
CA ALA A 29 -15.04 -11.81 -17.45
C ALA A 29 -14.47 -10.52 -16.85
N GLY A 30 -14.39 -10.43 -15.53
CA GLY A 30 -13.54 -9.43 -14.88
C GLY A 30 -12.07 -9.78 -15.14
N ASN A 31 -11.25 -8.74 -15.28
CA ASN A 31 -9.83 -8.88 -15.51
C ASN A 31 -9.06 -7.99 -14.54
N LEU A 32 -7.95 -8.48 -14.02
CA LEU A 32 -7.10 -7.66 -13.19
C LEU A 32 -6.42 -6.58 -14.04
N PRO A 33 -6.20 -5.37 -13.49
CA PRO A 33 -5.44 -4.34 -14.17
C PRO A 33 -4.02 -4.83 -14.51
N PRO A 34 -3.44 -4.34 -15.62
CA PRO A 34 -2.04 -4.60 -15.96
C PRO A 34 -1.10 -4.24 -14.81
N GLY A 35 -0.06 -5.05 -14.59
CA GLY A 35 0.95 -4.78 -13.58
C GLY A 35 0.61 -5.28 -12.17
N MET A 36 -0.48 -6.02 -11.98
CA MET A 36 -0.73 -6.79 -10.74
C MET A 36 -0.01 -8.15 -10.70
N LEU A 37 0.98 -8.37 -11.57
CA LEU A 37 1.75 -9.62 -11.62
C LEU A 37 2.89 -9.58 -10.59
N GLY A 38 3.02 -10.65 -9.78
CA GLY A 38 4.14 -10.81 -8.86
C GLY A 38 3.90 -10.28 -7.44
N SER A 39 4.99 -10.12 -6.69
CA SER A 39 4.98 -9.66 -5.30
C SER A 39 4.95 -8.13 -5.22
N GLY A 40 4.46 -7.60 -4.10
CA GLY A 40 4.49 -6.17 -3.84
C GLY A 40 3.68 -5.74 -2.64
N MET A 41 3.59 -4.41 -2.50
CA MET A 41 2.78 -3.73 -1.50
C MET A 41 1.52 -3.17 -2.14
N TYR A 42 0.46 -3.03 -1.36
CA TYR A 42 -0.79 -2.42 -1.81
C TYR A 42 -1.52 -1.70 -0.68
N LEU A 43 -2.35 -0.74 -1.07
CA LEU A 43 -3.26 0.02 -0.23
C LEU A 43 -4.66 -0.06 -0.85
N ILE A 44 -5.65 -0.42 -0.05
CA ILE A 44 -7.06 -0.36 -0.40
C ILE A 44 -7.67 0.80 0.39
N TRP A 45 -8.44 1.64 -0.28
CA TRP A 45 -9.14 2.76 0.34
C TRP A 45 -10.61 2.74 -0.08
N ASN A 46 -11.49 2.58 0.90
CA ASN A 46 -12.93 2.79 0.74
C ASN A 46 -13.21 4.28 1.00
N ARG A 47 -13.58 5.01 -0.06
CA ARG A 47 -13.80 6.45 -0.05
C ARG A 47 -15.10 6.86 0.66
N LEU A 48 -16.10 5.98 0.72
CA LEU A 48 -17.36 6.23 1.45
C LEU A 48 -17.14 6.26 2.97
N THR A 49 -16.36 5.31 3.49
CA THR A 49 -16.14 5.16 4.94
C THR A 49 -14.80 5.73 5.41
N ASN A 50 -13.93 6.10 4.47
CA ASN A 50 -12.51 6.36 4.69
C ASN A 50 -11.73 5.20 5.31
N ASN A 51 -12.28 3.99 5.28
CA ASN A 51 -11.56 2.81 5.76
C ASN A 51 -10.43 2.46 4.80
N ARG A 52 -9.27 2.15 5.36
CA ARG A 52 -8.06 1.83 4.61
C ARG A 52 -7.49 0.50 5.09
N TYR A 53 -6.91 -0.24 4.17
CA TYR A 53 -6.21 -1.48 4.45
C TYR A 53 -4.90 -1.47 3.66
N ALA A 54 -3.77 -1.58 4.35
CA ALA A 54 -2.46 -1.69 3.71
C ALA A 54 -1.88 -3.07 3.98
N GLY A 55 -1.19 -3.64 2.99
CA GLY A 55 -0.44 -4.85 3.23
C GLY A 55 0.46 -5.26 2.08
N VAL A 56 1.01 -6.47 2.22
CA VAL A 56 1.96 -7.03 1.26
C VAL A 56 1.52 -8.40 0.76
N SER A 57 2.02 -8.78 -0.41
CA SER A 57 1.72 -10.08 -1.00
C SER A 57 2.91 -10.60 -1.80
N GLY A 58 3.15 -11.92 -1.73
CA GLY A 58 4.04 -12.61 -2.66
C GLY A 58 3.44 -12.79 -4.06
N ASN A 59 2.12 -12.62 -4.20
CA ASN A 59 1.42 -12.71 -5.48
C ASN A 59 0.14 -11.85 -5.42
N LEU A 60 0.25 -10.60 -5.88
CA LEU A 60 -0.84 -9.63 -5.92
C LEU A 60 -1.99 -10.13 -6.79
N GLN A 61 -1.69 -10.76 -7.93
CA GLN A 61 -2.69 -11.37 -8.82
C GLN A 61 -3.57 -12.36 -8.06
N ASN A 62 -2.99 -13.40 -7.45
CA ASN A 62 -3.75 -14.41 -6.70
C ASN A 62 -4.52 -13.79 -5.54
N ARG A 63 -3.94 -12.77 -4.90
CA ARG A 63 -4.57 -12.09 -3.76
C ARG A 63 -5.80 -11.28 -4.16
N PHE A 64 -5.75 -10.58 -5.28
CA PHE A 64 -6.87 -9.77 -5.76
C PHE A 64 -7.89 -10.59 -6.55
N GLN A 65 -7.45 -11.58 -7.33
CA GLN A 65 -8.34 -12.46 -8.09
C GLN A 65 -9.37 -13.16 -7.20
N LYS A 66 -8.94 -13.77 -6.08
CA LYS A 66 -9.87 -14.46 -5.16
C LYS A 66 -10.91 -13.51 -4.55
N ARG A 67 -10.51 -12.28 -4.20
CA ARG A 67 -11.44 -11.29 -3.64
C ARG A 67 -12.39 -10.75 -4.70
N TYR A 68 -11.88 -10.56 -5.92
CA TYR A 68 -12.66 -10.23 -7.09
C TYR A 68 -13.77 -11.27 -7.36
N GLU A 69 -13.44 -12.56 -7.35
CA GLU A 69 -14.40 -13.66 -7.52
C GLU A 69 -15.51 -13.58 -6.47
N THR A 70 -15.15 -13.43 -5.19
CA THR A 70 -16.13 -13.30 -4.09
C THR A 70 -17.04 -12.06 -4.23
N ILE A 71 -16.49 -10.91 -4.63
CA ILE A 71 -17.29 -9.67 -4.78
C ILE A 71 -18.32 -9.83 -5.91
N THR A 72 -17.92 -10.48 -7.01
CA THR A 72 -18.81 -10.79 -8.13
C THR A 72 -19.92 -11.75 -7.70
N GLU A 73 -19.58 -12.82 -6.98
CA GLU A 73 -20.55 -13.80 -6.46
C GLU A 73 -21.55 -13.17 -5.49
N CYS A 74 -21.12 -12.21 -4.66
CA CYS A 74 -21.97 -11.51 -3.71
C CYS A 74 -22.82 -10.40 -4.35
N GLY A 75 -22.61 -10.07 -5.63
CA GLY A 75 -23.44 -9.12 -6.36
C GLY A 75 -23.37 -7.69 -5.84
N PHE A 76 -22.20 -7.23 -5.38
CA PHE A 76 -22.04 -5.84 -4.97
C PHE A 76 -22.33 -4.88 -6.14
N PRO A 77 -23.05 -3.78 -5.91
CA PRO A 77 -23.43 -2.89 -6.99
C PRO A 77 -22.24 -2.04 -7.46
N THR A 78 -22.16 -1.76 -8.77
CA THR A 78 -21.03 -1.06 -9.42
C THR A 78 -20.73 0.29 -8.78
N ASN A 79 -21.76 1.02 -8.34
CA ASN A 79 -21.58 2.30 -7.65
C ASN A 79 -20.83 2.16 -6.32
N ALA A 80 -21.09 1.11 -5.53
CA ALA A 80 -20.36 0.85 -4.29
C ALA A 80 -18.92 0.42 -4.57
N MET A 81 -18.69 -0.34 -5.64
CA MET A 81 -17.36 -0.80 -6.04
C MET A 81 -16.48 0.36 -6.52
N ARG A 82 -17.04 1.35 -7.23
CA ARG A 82 -16.32 2.56 -7.65
C ARG A 82 -15.77 3.39 -6.49
N GLU A 83 -16.31 3.19 -5.28
CA GLU A 83 -15.85 3.87 -4.08
C GLU A 83 -14.68 3.17 -3.39
N ILE A 84 -14.25 2.02 -3.89
CA ILE A 84 -13.08 1.30 -3.37
C ILE A 84 -11.95 1.40 -4.39
N VAL A 85 -10.85 2.03 -3.98
CA VAL A 85 -9.66 2.22 -4.81
C VAL A 85 -8.54 1.34 -4.29
N VAL A 86 -7.83 0.69 -5.20
CA VAL A 86 -6.64 -0.12 -4.91
C VAL A 86 -5.43 0.55 -5.53
N PHE A 87 -4.38 0.74 -4.74
CA PHE A 87 -3.05 1.19 -5.16
C PHE A 87 -2.06 0.06 -4.94
N TRP A 88 -1.12 -0.16 -5.84
CA TRP A 88 -0.10 -1.18 -5.70
C TRP A 88 1.24 -0.76 -6.31
N GLY A 89 2.29 -1.43 -5.86
CA GLY A 89 3.65 -1.23 -6.33
C GLY A 89 4.66 -1.81 -5.36
N GLY A 90 5.75 -1.08 -5.14
CA GLY A 90 6.86 -1.52 -4.30
C GLY A 90 7.34 -0.43 -3.35
N ALA A 91 8.34 -0.78 -2.56
CA ALA A 91 9.06 0.17 -1.73
C ALA A 91 10.56 0.14 -2.05
N GLN A 92 11.21 1.26 -1.82
CA GLN A 92 12.67 1.39 -1.89
C GLN A 92 13.15 2.19 -0.70
N SER A 93 14.36 1.92 -0.24
CA SER A 93 15.00 2.69 0.82
C SER A 93 16.43 3.06 0.48
N ARG A 94 16.98 3.98 1.27
CA ARG A 94 18.42 4.24 1.36
C ARG A 94 18.79 4.57 2.80
N ASP A 95 20.00 4.21 3.15
CA ASP A 95 20.57 4.49 4.46
C ASP A 95 20.92 5.98 4.62
N THR A 96 21.23 6.37 5.85
CA THR A 96 21.93 7.60 6.18
C THR A 96 23.38 7.50 5.70
N PRO A 97 23.98 8.57 5.14
CA PRO A 97 25.37 8.56 4.65
C PRO A 97 26.45 8.06 5.64
N ALA A 98 26.17 8.09 6.95
CA ALA A 98 27.10 7.61 7.98
C ALA A 98 27.17 6.07 8.09
N TYR A 99 26.18 5.33 7.57
CA TYR A 99 26.06 3.88 7.77
C TYR A 99 26.56 3.07 6.57
N ASN A 100 26.46 3.59 5.34
CA ASN A 100 26.71 2.81 4.13
C ASN A 100 27.16 3.69 2.94
N ASN A 101 28.38 4.22 3.01
CA ASN A 101 28.97 5.22 2.12
C ASN A 101 28.34 6.62 2.19
N GLN A 102 29.14 7.63 1.86
CA GLN A 102 28.73 9.04 1.82
C GLN A 102 27.58 9.32 0.82
N ASN A 103 27.33 8.41 -0.11
CA ASN A 103 26.23 8.47 -1.08
C ASN A 103 25.49 7.12 -1.17
N PRO A 104 24.60 6.83 -0.21
CA PRO A 104 23.91 5.55 -0.15
C PRO A 104 22.92 5.40 -1.33
N ALA A 105 23.01 4.28 -2.03
CA ALA A 105 22.17 3.98 -3.19
C ALA A 105 20.75 3.58 -2.77
N TRP A 106 19.79 3.75 -3.68
CA TRP A 106 18.45 3.22 -3.52
C TRP A 106 18.45 1.70 -3.66
N VAL A 107 17.87 1.02 -2.68
CA VAL A 107 17.71 -0.43 -2.65
C VAL A 107 16.22 -0.76 -2.63
N GLN A 108 15.82 -1.75 -3.44
CA GLN A 108 14.44 -2.23 -3.43
C GLN A 108 14.15 -3.00 -2.15
N VAL A 109 13.00 -2.73 -1.53
CA VAL A 109 12.48 -3.52 -0.41
C VAL A 109 12.00 -4.85 -0.96
N GLN A 110 12.79 -5.90 -0.73
CA GLN A 110 12.44 -7.27 -1.14
C GLN A 110 11.71 -8.04 -0.04
N ASN A 111 12.05 -7.76 1.23
CA ASN A 111 11.42 -8.35 2.39
C ASN A 111 10.58 -7.30 3.13
N HIS A 112 9.28 -7.54 3.17
CA HIS A 112 8.33 -6.60 3.76
C HIS A 112 8.12 -6.80 5.26
N THR A 113 8.82 -7.75 5.90
CA THR A 113 8.72 -7.99 7.35
C THR A 113 10.04 -7.78 8.11
N ASN A 114 11.17 -7.72 7.41
CA ASN A 114 12.50 -7.50 7.97
C ASN A 114 13.42 -6.90 6.90
N HIS A 115 13.17 -5.64 6.55
CA HIS A 115 14.04 -4.84 5.70
C HIS A 115 15.07 -4.12 6.56
N VAL A 116 16.27 -3.79 6.06
CA VAL A 116 17.29 -3.10 6.88
C VAL A 116 17.47 -1.67 6.41
N ILE A 117 17.44 -0.73 7.36
CA ILE A 117 17.87 0.67 7.18
C ILE A 117 18.79 1.05 8.34
N ASP A 118 19.92 1.69 8.07
CA ASP A 118 20.90 2.10 9.09
C ASP A 118 21.32 0.94 10.01
N ASN A 119 21.48 -0.27 9.45
CA ASN A 119 21.74 -1.52 10.17
C ASN A 119 20.65 -1.94 11.19
N ILE A 120 19.46 -1.33 11.14
CA ILE A 120 18.31 -1.69 11.95
C ILE A 120 17.26 -2.40 11.09
N SER A 121 16.79 -3.55 11.57
CA SER A 121 15.68 -4.29 10.97
C SER A 121 14.37 -3.54 11.19
N ILE A 122 13.67 -3.26 10.11
CA ILE A 122 12.38 -2.58 10.07
C ILE A 122 11.32 -3.44 9.38
N ASP A 123 10.05 -3.14 9.67
CA ASP A 123 8.88 -3.73 8.99
C ASP A 123 8.23 -2.66 8.10
N PRO A 124 8.53 -2.63 6.78
CA PRO A 124 7.99 -1.64 5.86
C PRO A 124 6.46 -1.62 5.82
N GLU A 125 5.79 -2.76 6.02
CA GLU A 125 4.33 -2.83 6.08
C GLU A 125 3.79 -2.04 7.28
N ARG A 126 4.43 -2.19 8.46
CA ARG A 126 4.06 -1.40 9.66
C ARG A 126 4.33 0.09 9.48
N ILE A 127 5.43 0.47 8.85
CA ILE A 127 5.74 1.88 8.58
C ILE A 127 4.70 2.50 7.67
N LEU A 128 4.29 1.80 6.59
CA LEU A 128 3.22 2.28 5.72
C LEU A 128 1.90 2.45 6.48
N ILE A 129 1.53 1.49 7.34
CA ILE A 129 0.32 1.57 8.18
C ILE A 129 0.36 2.79 9.10
N ALA A 130 1.44 2.97 9.86
CA ALA A 130 1.61 4.13 10.74
C ALA A 130 1.60 5.46 9.97
N PHE A 131 2.22 5.51 8.79
CA PHE A 131 2.19 6.69 7.93
C PHE A 131 0.78 7.05 7.50
N ILE A 132 -0.02 6.06 7.10
CA ILE A 132 -1.42 6.27 6.73
C ILE A 132 -2.22 6.76 7.94
N MET A 133 -2.09 6.10 9.10
CA MET A 133 -2.79 6.47 10.32
C MET A 133 -2.47 7.89 10.80
N ARG A 134 -1.21 8.33 10.68
CA ARG A 134 -0.76 9.65 11.14
C ARG A 134 -1.20 10.78 10.21
N HIS A 135 -1.17 10.55 8.90
CA HIS A 135 -1.28 11.63 7.92
C HIS A 135 -2.59 11.64 7.14
N PHE A 136 -3.36 10.56 7.16
CA PHE A 136 -4.65 10.48 6.49
C PHE A 136 -5.75 10.29 7.53
N THR A 137 -6.50 11.36 7.78
CA THR A 137 -7.57 11.37 8.78
C THR A 137 -8.83 10.65 8.28
N GLY A 138 -9.65 10.20 9.22
CA GLY A 138 -10.97 9.61 8.97
C GLY A 138 -10.95 8.11 8.68
N GLY A 139 -12.04 7.44 9.03
CA GLY A 139 -12.18 5.98 8.93
C GLY A 139 -11.22 5.21 9.84
N THR A 140 -11.12 3.91 9.62
CA THR A 140 -10.17 3.02 10.31
C THR A 140 -9.08 2.55 9.36
N VAL A 141 -7.86 2.40 9.85
CA VAL A 141 -6.81 1.66 9.15
C VAL A 141 -6.74 0.27 9.77
N THR A 142 -6.99 -0.78 8.98
CA THR A 142 -6.98 -2.15 9.47
C THR A 142 -5.89 -2.97 8.80
N ASN A 143 -5.19 -3.78 9.60
CA ASN A 143 -4.44 -4.94 9.15
C ASN A 143 -4.58 -6.02 10.23
N ASN A 144 -5.45 -7.00 9.99
CA ASN A 144 -5.80 -8.03 10.99
C ASN A 144 -4.61 -8.91 11.42
N VAL A 145 -3.45 -8.82 10.74
CA VAL A 145 -2.25 -9.61 11.03
C VAL A 145 -1.21 -8.79 11.80
N LYS A 146 -1.16 -7.47 11.60
CA LYS A 146 -0.20 -6.57 12.24
C LYS A 146 -0.89 -5.84 13.39
N VAL A 147 -1.10 -6.54 14.51
CA VAL A 147 -1.66 -5.97 15.74
C VAL A 147 -0.53 -5.53 16.67
N GLY A 148 -0.63 -4.34 17.27
CA GLY A 148 0.34 -3.79 18.23
C GLY A 148 0.89 -2.43 17.82
N LEU A 149 1.94 -1.96 18.51
CA LEU A 149 2.57 -0.67 18.22
C LEU A 149 3.17 -0.65 16.79
N TYR A 150 2.83 0.38 16.04
CA TYR A 150 3.39 0.74 14.75
C TYR A 150 4.51 1.78 14.96
N GLY A 151 5.52 1.38 15.73
CA GLY A 151 6.64 2.24 16.11
C GLY A 151 7.89 2.06 15.26
N ASP A 152 8.77 3.05 15.38
CA ASP A 152 10.14 3.01 14.88
C ASP A 152 10.94 1.92 15.61
N PRO A 153 11.55 0.95 14.91
CA PRO A 153 12.28 -0.19 15.49
C PRO A 153 13.62 0.15 16.18
N GLY A 154 13.83 1.41 16.56
CA GLY A 154 15.03 1.85 17.27
C GLY A 154 16.04 2.56 16.38
N LEU A 155 15.57 3.22 15.32
CA LEU A 155 16.40 4.06 14.48
C LEU A 155 16.94 5.25 15.28
N GLN A 156 18.22 5.54 15.08
CA GLN A 156 18.92 6.62 15.79
C GLN A 156 18.90 7.94 15.01
N ASN A 157 18.50 7.91 13.73
CA ASN A 157 18.44 9.06 12.85
C ASN A 157 17.02 9.29 12.35
N ASN A 158 16.74 10.54 11.94
CA ASN A 158 15.50 10.85 11.24
C ASN A 158 15.39 10.03 9.95
N ILE A 159 14.18 9.56 9.68
CA ILE A 159 13.81 8.93 8.40
C ILE A 159 12.82 9.82 7.65
N MET A 160 13.07 10.04 6.37
CA MET A 160 12.05 10.54 5.46
C MET A 160 11.18 9.38 4.99
N VAL A 161 9.88 9.46 5.23
CA VAL A 161 8.89 8.51 4.70
C VAL A 161 8.12 9.21 3.59
N THR A 162 8.12 8.63 2.40
CA THR A 162 7.35 9.13 1.24
C THR A 162 6.35 8.08 0.78
N LEU A 163 5.11 8.48 0.56
CA LEU A 163 4.10 7.69 -0.13
C LEU A 163 3.76 8.38 -1.46
N ASN A 164 3.98 7.68 -2.56
CA ASN A 164 3.52 8.06 -3.89
C ASN A 164 2.37 7.15 -4.31
N TRP A 165 1.31 7.70 -4.88
CA TRP A 165 0.18 6.93 -5.39
C TRP A 165 -0.17 7.29 -6.84
N GLY A 166 -0.62 6.28 -7.59
CA GLY A 166 -1.10 6.42 -8.95
C GLY A 166 -2.48 7.07 -9.05
N ALA A 167 -2.88 7.39 -10.29
CA ALA A 167 -4.24 7.83 -10.59
C ALA A 167 -5.15 6.63 -10.89
N SER A 168 -6.41 6.72 -10.47
CA SER A 168 -7.52 5.87 -10.92
C SER A 168 -8.55 6.74 -11.65
N ASN A 169 -9.72 6.20 -12.01
CA ASN A 169 -10.80 7.01 -12.59
C ASN A 169 -11.36 8.01 -11.58
N THR A 170 -11.21 7.75 -10.27
CA THR A 170 -11.81 8.56 -9.21
C THR A 170 -10.79 9.32 -8.37
N ILE A 171 -9.50 8.97 -8.46
CA ILE A 171 -8.41 9.57 -7.68
C ILE A 171 -7.30 10.07 -8.59
N GLN A 172 -6.82 11.28 -8.34
CA GLN A 172 -5.61 11.80 -8.99
C GLN A 172 -4.35 11.25 -8.33
N ALA A 173 -3.31 11.06 -9.14
CA ALA A 173 -1.98 10.72 -8.65
C ALA A 173 -1.46 11.79 -7.68
N GLY A 174 -0.63 11.39 -6.73
CA GLY A 174 -0.11 12.31 -5.74
C GLY A 174 1.03 11.73 -4.91
N SER A 175 1.52 12.57 -4.01
CA SER A 175 2.63 12.25 -3.13
C SER A 175 2.42 12.92 -1.78
N HIS A 176 2.80 12.24 -0.70
CA HIS A 176 2.89 12.79 0.64
C HIS A 176 4.20 12.36 1.27
N ASN A 177 4.86 13.27 1.97
CA ASN A 177 6.09 12.96 2.69
C ASN A 177 6.04 13.49 4.12
N ALA A 178 6.77 12.82 5.01
CA ALA A 178 6.95 13.24 6.39
C ALA A 178 8.29 12.76 6.93
N THR A 179 8.89 13.57 7.79
CA THR A 179 10.09 13.18 8.54
C THR A 179 9.68 12.59 9.88
N TRP A 180 10.19 11.41 10.18
CA TRP A 180 10.00 10.74 11.46
C TRP A 180 11.29 10.84 12.27
N ALA A 181 11.19 11.47 13.44
CA ALA A 181 12.30 11.52 14.37
C ALA A 181 12.39 10.21 15.20
N PRO A 182 13.58 9.84 15.69
CA PRO A 182 13.79 8.71 16.58
C PRO A 182 12.80 8.68 17.74
N GLY A 183 12.28 7.48 18.05
CA GLY A 183 11.41 7.25 19.21
C GLY A 183 9.95 7.70 19.04
N ASN A 184 9.54 8.14 17.84
CA ASN A 184 8.12 8.33 17.54
C ASN A 184 7.42 6.98 17.38
N ASN A 185 6.72 6.53 18.42
CA ASN A 185 5.88 5.34 18.40
C ASN A 185 4.40 5.69 18.09
N PHE A 186 3.70 4.78 17.41
CA PHE A 186 2.23 4.76 17.25
C PHE A 186 1.64 3.47 17.84
#